data_AF-A0A5C6DYF4-F1
#
_entry.id   AF-A0A5C6DYF4-F1
#
_cell.length_a   1.000
_cell.length_b   1.000
_cell.length_c   1.000
_cell.angle_alpha   90.00
_cell.angle_beta   90.00
_cell.angle_gamma   90.00
#
_symmetry.space_group_name_H-M   'P 1'
#
loop_
_entity.id
_entity.type
_entity.pdbx_description
1 polymer ?
#
loop_
_entity_poly.entity_id
_entity_poly.type
_entity_poly.pdbx_seq_one_letter_code
_entity_poly.pdbx_strand_id
1 'polypeptide(L)' 'MTTPNPIEEIKAIRHQLGADAGYDIHRIFAELRNARASSGRSYVDLPPRRVAANHAMQRSGGGDVSDNSESTSAAR' A
#
# COMPACT_ATOMS: atom_id res chain seq x y z
N MET A 1 29.54 -3.30 -33.60
CA MET A 1 29.28 -3.18 -32.16
C MET A 1 27.78 -3.05 -31.98
N THR A 2 27.13 -4.05 -31.41
CA THR A 2 25.68 -4.01 -31.16
C THR A 2 25.46 -3.22 -29.88
N THR A 3 24.81 -2.06 -29.98
CA THR A 3 24.43 -1.29 -28.80
C THR A 3 23.49 -2.15 -27.95
N PRO A 4 23.82 -2.42 -26.68
CA PRO A 4 22.93 -3.17 -25.80
C PRO A 4 21.58 -2.46 -25.72
N ASN A 5 20.49 -3.23 -25.70
CA ASN A 5 19.15 -2.65 -25.54
C ASN A 5 19.06 -2.02 -24.13
N PRO A 6 18.92 -0.70 -24.00
CA PRO A 6 18.91 -0.03 -22.70
C PRO A 6 17.76 -0.51 -21.80
N ILE A 7 16.68 -1.02 -22.39
CA ILE A 7 15.55 -1.59 -21.63
C ILE A 7 15.98 -2.83 -20.86
N GLU A 8 16.75 -3.71 -21.49
CA GLU A 8 17.21 -4.95 -20.85
C GLU A 8 18.24 -4.67 -19.77
N GLU A 9 19.10 -3.67 -19.96
CA GLU A 9 20.03 -3.21 -18.94
C GLU A 9 19.30 -2.63 -17.71
N ILE A 10 18.29 -1.78 -17.92
CA ILE A 10 17.46 -1.24 -16.84
C ILE A 10 16.75 -2.37 -16.07
N LYS A 11 16.22 -3.37 -16.78
CA LYS A 11 15.58 -4.54 -16.15
C LYS A 11 16.58 -5.35 -15.33
N ALA A 12 17.77 -5.60 -15.86
CA ALA A 12 18.82 -6.34 -15.17
C ALA A 12 19.24 -5.62 -13.87
N ILE A 13 19.48 -4.31 -13.95
CA ILE A 13 19.82 -3.49 -12.79
C ILE A 13 18.69 -3.54 -11.74
N ARG A 14 17.43 -3.37 -12.17
CA ARG A 14 16.28 -3.45 -11.24
C ARG A 14 16.19 -4.83 -10.57
N HIS A 15 16.42 -5.89 -11.32
CA HIS A 15 16.38 -7.26 -10.80
C HIS A 15 17.48 -7.48 -9.76
N GLN A 16 18.71 -7.04 -10.06
CA GLN A 16 19.83 -7.11 -9.13
C GLN A 16 19.56 -6.33 -7.84
N LEU A 17 19.13 -5.07 -7.96
CA LEU A 17 18.77 -4.24 -6.80
C LEU A 17 17.62 -4.85 -5.98
N GLY A 18 16.64 -5.46 -6.64
CA GLY A 18 15.57 -6.19 -5.98
C GLY A 18 16.08 -7.41 -5.23
N ALA A 19 16.94 -8.21 -5.85
CA ALA A 19 17.53 -9.40 -5.25
C ALA A 19 18.38 -9.08 -4.01
N ASP A 20 19.23 -8.06 -4.09
CA ASP A 20 20.07 -7.61 -2.97
C ASP A 20 19.25 -7.19 -1.75
N ALA A 21 18.06 -6.62 -1.98
CA ALA A 21 17.11 -6.23 -0.94
C ALA A 21 16.12 -7.35 -0.55
N GLY A 22 16.24 -8.56 -1.12
CA GLY A 22 15.30 -9.67 -0.89
C GLY A 22 13.89 -9.41 -1.41
N TYR A 23 13.73 -8.50 -2.38
CA TYR A 23 12.46 -8.00 -2.92
C TYR A 23 11.53 -7.38 -1.87
N ASP A 24 12.05 -7.04 -0.69
CA ASP A 24 11.28 -6.38 0.35
C ASP A 24 11.26 -4.86 0.13
N ILE A 25 10.17 -4.40 -0.50
CA ILE A 25 9.95 -2.97 -0.75
C ILE A 25 10.00 -2.17 0.56
N HIS A 26 9.44 -2.69 1.66
CA HIS A 26 9.42 -1.96 2.93
C HIS A 26 10.82 -1.76 3.50
N ARG A 27 11.69 -2.76 3.35
CA ARG A 27 13.10 -2.67 3.72
C ARG A 27 13.84 -1.61 2.91
N ILE A 28 13.67 -1.58 1.59
CA ILE A 28 14.27 -0.56 0.71
C ILE A 28 13.90 0.85 1.17
N PHE A 29 12.61 1.10 1.44
CA PHE A 29 12.15 2.41 1.92
C PHE A 29 12.59 2.74 3.35
N ALA A 30 12.82 1.74 4.21
CA ALA A 30 13.42 1.97 5.52
C ALA A 30 14.88 2.42 5.41
N GLU A 31 15.67 1.74 4.58
CA GLU A 31 17.07 2.10 4.31
C GLU A 31 17.19 3.49 3.67
N LEU A 32 16.34 3.82 2.69
CA LEU A 32 16.30 5.15 2.08
C LEU A 32 15.93 6.25 3.08
N ARG A 33 15.00 5.99 4.01
CA ARG A 33 14.66 6.94 5.09
C ARG A 33 15.82 7.16 6.06
N ASN A 34 16.54 6.09 6.41
CA ASN A 34 17.73 6.20 7.26
C ASN A 34 18.85 7.00 6.58
N ALA A 35 19.08 6.75 5.28
CA ALA A 35 20.04 7.50 4.46
C ALA A 35 19.65 8.98 4.28
N ARG A 36 18.35 9.27 4.19
CA ARG A 36 17.83 10.65 4.21
C ARG A 36 18.16 11.36 5.51
N ALA A 37 17.91 10.71 6.64
CA ALA A 37 18.17 11.27 7.96
C ALA A 37 19.67 11.58 8.18
N SER A 38 20.57 10.74 7.65
CA SER A 38 22.02 10.94 7.81
C SER A 38 22.64 11.93 6.84
N SER A 39 22.03 12.17 5.67
CA SER A 39 22.63 13.00 4.60
C SER A 39 21.99 14.37 4.42
N GLY A 40 20.80 14.61 4.98
CA GLY A 40 20.05 15.86 4.79
C GLY A 40 19.53 16.08 3.35
N ARG A 41 19.70 15.11 2.44
CA ARG A 41 19.20 15.17 1.06
C ARG A 41 17.74 14.73 0.98
N SER A 42 16.98 15.27 0.02
CA SER A 42 15.61 14.82 -0.22
C SER A 42 15.61 13.50 -0.99
N TYR A 43 14.95 12.47 -0.45
CA TYR A 43 14.74 11.18 -1.10
C TYR A 43 13.25 11.00 -1.43
N VAL A 44 12.94 10.04 -2.30
CA VAL A 44 11.57 9.68 -2.70
C VAL A 44 10.74 9.21 -1.51
N ASP A 45 9.54 9.80 -1.37
CA ASP A 45 8.56 9.40 -0.37
C ASP A 45 7.70 8.23 -0.88
N LEU A 46 7.29 7.35 0.03
CA LEU A 46 6.41 6.24 -0.29
C LEU A 46 5.03 6.80 -0.68
N PRO A 47 4.43 6.38 -1.81
CA PRO A 47 3.08 6.80 -2.15
C PRO A 47 2.11 6.38 -1.03
N PRO A 48 1.11 7.22 -0.70
CA PRO A 48 0.18 6.92 0.37
C PRO A 48 -0.56 5.63 0.08
N ARG A 49 -0.63 4.74 1.10
CA ARG A 49 -1.37 3.48 1.00
C ARG A 49 -2.86 3.79 0.78
N ARG A 50 -3.35 3.53 -0.43
CA ARG A 50 -4.79 3.55 -0.72
C ARG A 50 -5.40 2.29 -0.11
N VAL A 51 -6.04 2.44 1.06
CA VAL A 51 -6.93 1.39 1.57
C VAL A 51 -8.11 1.35 0.62
N ALA A 52 -8.24 0.27 -0.15
CA ALA A 52 -9.43 0.07 -0.97
C ALA A 52 -10.65 0.13 -0.03
N ALA A 53 -11.65 0.94 -0.39
CA ALA A 53 -12.92 0.97 0.34
C ALA A 53 -13.54 -0.43 0.23
N ASN A 54 -13.32 -1.24 1.25
CA ASN A 54 -13.83 -2.60 1.28
C ASN A 54 -15.31 -2.49 1.62
N HIS A 55 -16.15 -2.44 0.59
CA HIS A 55 -17.59 -2.50 0.78
C HIS A 55 -17.92 -3.86 1.39
N ALA A 56 -18.63 -3.85 2.53
CA ALA A 56 -19.09 -5.07 3.16
C ALA A 56 -19.85 -5.90 2.12
N MET A 57 -19.47 -7.18 1.95
CA MET A 57 -20.22 -8.08 1.08
C MET A 57 -21.66 -8.15 1.59
N GLN A 58 -22.62 -7.74 0.76
CA GLN A 58 -24.03 -8.00 1.03
C GLN A 58 -24.20 -9.52 1.11
N ARG A 59 -24.42 -10.02 2.32
CA ARG A 59 -24.86 -11.40 2.50
C ARG A 59 -26.24 -11.49 1.87
N SER A 60 -26.35 -12.23 0.77
CA SER A 60 -27.63 -12.61 0.19
C SER A 60 -28.33 -13.57 1.14
N GLY A 61 -29.02 -13.03 2.13
CA GLY A 61 -29.93 -13.74 3.01
C GLY A 61 -31.12 -12.82 3.25
N GLY A 62 -32.18 -13.02 2.47
CA GLY A 62 -33.40 -12.22 2.54
C GLY A 62 -34.32 -12.64 3.69
N GLY A 63 -35.15 -11.68 4.13
CA GLY A 63 -36.30 -11.82 5.04
C GLY A 63 -35.90 -11.72 6.52
N ASP A 64 -36.45 -10.88 7.38
CA ASP A 64 -37.55 -9.90 7.31
C ASP A 64 -37.16 -8.72 8.22
N VAL A 65 -37.48 -7.49 7.79
CA VAL A 65 -37.50 -6.33 8.68
C VAL A 65 -38.93 -6.14 9.14
N SER A 66 -39.23 -6.60 10.35
CA SER A 66 -40.41 -6.28 11.18
C SER A 66 -40.01 -6.71 12.61
N ASP A 67 -40.14 -5.93 13.68
CA ASP A 67 -41.01 -4.80 13.95
C ASP A 67 -40.35 -3.80 14.92
N ASN A 68 -40.65 -2.53 14.64
CA ASN A 68 -41.01 -1.49 15.59
C ASN A 68 -40.77 -1.76 17.10
N SER A 69 -39.71 -1.18 17.66
CA SER A 69 -39.69 -0.79 19.07
C SER A 69 -39.22 0.65 19.19
N GLU A 70 -40.16 1.54 18.92
CA GLU A 70 -40.23 2.86 19.54
C GLU A 70 -39.92 2.72 21.04
N SER A 71 -38.81 3.29 21.49
CA SER A 71 -38.54 3.55 22.91
C SER A 71 -38.12 5.00 23.01
N THR A 72 -39.13 5.83 23.16
CA THR A 72 -39.02 7.25 23.53
C THR A 72 -38.18 7.40 24.80
N SER A 73 -37.23 8.31 24.73
CA SER A 73 -36.40 8.78 25.84
C SER A 73 -37.26 9.21 27.03
N ALA A 74 -37.05 8.58 28.19
CA ALA A 74 -37.55 9.11 29.46
C ALA A 74 -36.56 10.16 29.98
N ALA A 75 -36.98 11.42 29.95
CA ALA A 75 -36.30 12.52 30.61
C ALA A 75 -36.89 12.74 32.01
N ARG A 76 -35.97 12.84 32.98
CA ARG A 76 -36.10 13.33 34.37
C ARG A 76 -36.93 12.54 35.38
#